data_AF-U7QA81-F1
#
_entry.id   AF-U7QA81-F1
#
_cell.length_a   1.000
_cell.length_b   1.000
_cell.length_c   1.000
_cell.angle_alpha   90.00
_cell.angle_beta   90.00
_cell.angle_gamma   90.00
#
_symmetry.space_group_name_H-M   'P 1'
#
loop_
_entity.id
_entity.type
_entity.pdbx_description
1 polymer ?
#
loop_
_entity_poly.entity_id
_entity_poly.type
_entity_poly.pdbx_seq_one_letter_code
_entity_poly.pdbx_strand_id
1 'polypeptide(L)'
;MLLIPLLATIGFVTRNQFKEQQPDSLAISSEVNVQDNLKLAKILAEEASEMIKNPPHSLTVWQTSQDKWRKSIQLLEAVSDDTANSEEIEKRLEIYRTDYNSVTQKIAQEQKAVNNLEAAQKLALEASVMVKNPPHPLKIWQTAEEQWQKAVNLLESIPEDAFMASEAQEKLDLYRTNLEIIRQRVQRESQNQ
;
A
#
# COMPACT_ATOMS: atom_id res chain seq x y z
N MET A 1 43.07 -51.86 -2.75
CA MET A 1 44.48 -52.26 -2.54
C MET A 1 45.34 -51.25 -3.29
N LEU A 2 46.16 -50.48 -2.58
CA LEU A 2 47.04 -49.44 -3.14
C LEU A 2 48.15 -50.04 -4.03
N LEU A 3 48.57 -49.30 -5.07
CA LEU A 3 50.00 -48.95 -5.28
C LEU A 3 50.16 -47.90 -6.39
N ILE A 4 50.89 -46.82 -6.09
CA ILE A 4 51.46 -45.85 -7.06
C ILE A 4 52.92 -46.30 -7.32
N PRO A 5 53.54 -45.95 -8.46
CA PRO A 5 54.70 -45.07 -8.34
C PRO A 5 54.81 -43.98 -9.43
N LEU A 6 55.35 -42.85 -8.98
CA LEU A 6 55.87 -41.70 -9.71
C LEU A 6 57.25 -42.05 -10.32
N LEU A 7 57.61 -41.51 -11.49
CA LEU A 7 58.97 -41.03 -11.82
C LEU A 7 59.01 -40.36 -13.21
N ALA A 8 59.74 -39.25 -13.26
CA ALA A 8 59.84 -38.28 -14.34
C ALA A 8 61.15 -38.41 -15.13
N THR A 9 61.19 -37.98 -16.40
CA THR A 9 62.37 -37.35 -17.03
C THR A 9 62.01 -36.45 -18.23
N ILE A 10 62.14 -35.15 -18.00
CA ILE A 10 62.70 -34.02 -18.77
C ILE A 10 63.16 -34.24 -20.24
N GLY A 11 62.79 -33.28 -21.10
CA GLY A 11 63.47 -32.86 -22.34
C GLY A 11 62.46 -32.65 -23.49
N PHE A 12 62.17 -31.44 -24.00
CA PHE A 12 63.10 -30.48 -24.56
C PHE A 12 62.46 -29.08 -24.60
N VAL A 13 63.27 -28.06 -24.34
CA VAL A 13 62.92 -26.64 -24.51
C VAL A 13 63.02 -26.28 -25.99
N THR A 14 61.97 -25.69 -26.56
CA THR A 14 62.13 -24.68 -27.62
C THR A 14 61.29 -23.46 -27.29
N ARG A 15 62.05 -22.41 -27.02
CA ARG A 15 61.69 -21.01 -26.84
C ARG A 15 60.91 -20.49 -28.06
N ASN A 16 59.68 -20.04 -27.86
CA ASN A 16 59.09 -19.02 -28.73
C ASN A 16 58.51 -17.91 -27.86
N GLN A 17 59.11 -16.74 -28.03
CA GLN A 17 58.64 -15.48 -27.48
C GLN A 17 57.36 -15.10 -28.22
N PHE A 18 56.21 -15.24 -27.56
CA PHE A 18 55.06 -14.40 -27.87
C PHE A 18 54.71 -13.61 -26.63
N LYS A 19 54.82 -12.31 -26.86
CA LYS A 19 54.67 -11.19 -25.95
C LYS A 19 53.24 -11.15 -25.42
N GLU A 20 53.14 -10.74 -24.17
CA GLU A 20 51.94 -10.32 -23.44
C GLU A 20 50.80 -9.82 -24.33
N GLN A 21 49.62 -10.35 -24.07
CA GLN A 21 48.45 -9.54 -23.74
C GLN A 21 47.52 -10.43 -22.93
N GLN A 22 47.76 -10.44 -21.62
CA GLN A 22 46.78 -10.82 -20.62
C GLN A 22 45.71 -9.72 -20.70
N PRO A 23 44.48 -9.97 -21.21
CA PRO A 23 43.44 -8.98 -21.05
C PRO A 23 43.17 -8.91 -19.55
N ASP A 24 43.31 -7.69 -19.02
CA ASP A 24 42.97 -7.31 -17.67
C ASP A 24 41.71 -8.03 -17.19
N SER A 25 41.90 -8.98 -16.29
CA SER A 25 40.87 -9.48 -15.40
C SER A 25 40.63 -8.43 -14.31
N LEU A 26 40.21 -7.22 -14.67
CA LEU A 26 39.90 -6.10 -13.77
C LEU A 26 38.84 -5.16 -14.41
N ALA A 27 37.65 -5.68 -14.68
CA ALA A 27 36.41 -4.89 -14.78
C ALA A 27 35.21 -5.83 -14.59
N ILE A 28 35.07 -6.28 -13.34
CA ILE A 28 33.99 -7.13 -12.86
C ILE A 28 32.71 -6.26 -12.78
N SER A 29 31.74 -6.55 -13.65
CA SER A 29 30.29 -6.50 -13.43
C SER A 29 29.70 -5.70 -12.25
N SER A 30 29.90 -4.38 -12.19
CA SER A 30 29.16 -3.50 -11.27
C SER A 30 28.96 -2.08 -11.80
N GLU A 31 28.86 -1.89 -13.11
CA GLU A 31 28.25 -0.67 -13.63
C GLU A 31 26.76 -0.76 -13.32
N VAL A 32 26.35 -0.18 -12.20
CA VAL A 32 25.01 0.38 -12.10
C VAL A 32 24.93 1.36 -13.28
N ASN A 33 24.23 1.00 -14.36
CA ASN A 33 24.10 1.90 -15.50
C ASN A 33 23.22 3.07 -15.04
N VAL A 34 23.87 4.19 -14.69
CA VAL A 34 23.20 5.36 -14.13
C VAL A 34 22.07 5.82 -15.05
N GLN A 35 22.26 5.77 -16.36
CA GLN A 35 21.25 6.15 -17.33
C GLN A 35 20.05 5.19 -17.34
N ASP A 36 20.28 3.89 -17.18
CA ASP A 36 19.18 2.92 -17.06
C ASP A 36 18.40 3.14 -15.76
N ASN A 37 19.08 3.39 -14.65
CA ASN A 37 18.43 3.68 -13.36
C ASN A 37 17.60 4.98 -13.42
N LEU A 38 18.16 6.07 -13.95
CA LEU A 38 17.46 7.33 -14.14
C LEU A 38 16.20 7.15 -15.02
N LYS A 39 16.34 6.42 -16.13
CA LYS A 39 15.24 6.14 -17.06
C LYS A 39 14.15 5.29 -16.40
N LEU A 40 14.52 4.19 -15.74
CA LEU A 40 13.58 3.30 -15.09
C LEU A 40 12.88 3.99 -13.90
N ALA A 41 13.61 4.79 -13.11
CA ALA A 41 13.04 5.58 -12.04
C ALA A 41 11.95 6.53 -12.57
N LYS A 42 12.26 7.23 -13.67
CA LYS A 42 11.30 8.11 -14.33
C LYS A 42 10.05 7.36 -14.81
N ILE A 43 10.22 6.25 -15.53
CA ILE A 43 9.10 5.43 -16.02
C ILE A 43 8.19 4.98 -14.87
N LEU A 44 8.77 4.45 -13.79
CA LEU A 44 8.01 3.98 -12.64
C LEU A 44 7.24 5.11 -11.94
N ALA A 45 7.84 6.29 -11.80
CA ALA A 45 7.16 7.45 -11.20
C ALA A 45 6.02 7.98 -12.10
N GLU A 46 6.21 7.98 -13.42
CA GLU A 46 5.16 8.35 -14.38
C GLU A 46 3.99 7.36 -14.35
N GLU A 47 4.28 6.05 -14.34
CA GLU A 47 3.27 5.01 -14.17
C GLU A 47 2.53 5.16 -12.83
N ALA A 48 3.26 5.42 -11.73
CA ALA A 48 2.66 5.64 -10.41
C ALA A 48 1.66 6.80 -10.46
N SER A 49 2.06 7.92 -11.06
CA SER A 49 1.26 9.13 -11.18
C SER A 49 0.02 8.92 -12.05
N GLU A 50 0.16 8.23 -13.18
CA GLU A 50 -0.98 7.96 -14.07
C GLU A 50 -1.99 7.00 -13.44
N MET A 51 -1.54 6.02 -12.65
CA MET A 51 -2.43 5.06 -11.95
C MET A 51 -3.42 5.73 -11.00
N ILE A 52 -3.04 6.84 -10.38
CA ILE A 52 -3.84 7.52 -9.35
C ILE A 52 -4.52 8.79 -9.85
N LYS A 53 -4.43 9.06 -11.16
CA LYS A 53 -5.04 10.23 -11.78
C LYS A 53 -6.56 10.13 -11.72
N ASN A 54 -7.23 11.26 -11.53
CA ASN A 54 -8.69 11.34 -11.43
C ASN A 54 -9.27 10.39 -10.36
N PRO A 55 -8.92 10.57 -9.07
CA PRO A 55 -9.51 9.79 -7.97
C PRO A 55 -11.05 9.90 -7.92
N PRO A 56 -11.75 9.00 -7.21
CA PRO A 56 -11.24 8.06 -6.22
C PRO A 56 -10.73 6.73 -6.79
N HIS A 57 -9.78 6.11 -6.09
CA HIS A 57 -9.19 4.81 -6.43
C HIS A 57 -9.20 3.88 -5.23
N SER A 58 -9.33 2.57 -5.49
CA SER A 58 -9.26 1.57 -4.43
C SER A 58 -7.93 1.61 -3.67
N LEU A 59 -7.94 1.16 -2.41
CA LEU A 59 -6.75 1.03 -1.57
C LEU A 59 -5.59 0.30 -2.29
N THR A 60 -5.91 -0.78 -3.02
CA THR A 60 -4.92 -1.57 -3.77
C THR A 60 -4.24 -0.77 -4.88
N VAL A 61 -4.98 0.11 -5.57
CA VAL A 61 -4.43 0.97 -6.63
C VAL A 61 -3.46 1.99 -6.02
N TRP A 62 -3.83 2.61 -4.89
CA TRP A 62 -2.93 3.51 -4.17
C TRP A 62 -1.66 2.81 -3.68
N GLN A 63 -1.78 1.61 -3.08
CA GLN A 63 -0.64 0.80 -2.63
C GLN A 63 0.29 0.42 -3.79
N THR A 64 -0.28 0.03 -4.93
CA THR A 64 0.52 -0.31 -6.12
C THR A 64 1.27 0.91 -6.66
N SER A 65 0.63 2.08 -6.64
CA SER A 65 1.27 3.34 -7.02
C SER A 65 2.39 3.74 -6.04
N GLN A 66 2.15 3.62 -4.74
CA GLN A 66 3.17 3.82 -3.69
C GLN A 66 4.40 2.93 -3.90
N ASP A 67 4.18 1.65 -4.21
CA ASP A 67 5.27 0.70 -4.48
C ASP A 67 6.12 1.11 -5.70
N LYS A 68 5.51 1.70 -6.72
CA LYS A 68 6.23 2.22 -7.89
C LYS A 68 7.06 3.45 -7.54
N TRP A 69 6.54 4.41 -6.78
CA TRP A 69 7.35 5.52 -6.27
C TRP A 69 8.49 5.04 -5.37
N ARG A 70 8.26 4.06 -4.49
CA ARG A 70 9.31 3.46 -3.66
C ARG A 70 10.45 2.91 -4.51
N LYS A 71 10.12 2.12 -5.54
CA LYS A 71 11.11 1.56 -6.47
C LYS A 71 11.85 2.65 -7.25
N SER A 72 11.15 3.70 -7.67
CA SER A 72 11.75 4.86 -8.33
C SER A 72 12.78 5.55 -7.43
N ILE A 73 12.45 5.80 -6.16
CA ILE A 73 13.37 6.36 -5.16
C ILE A 73 14.59 5.45 -4.98
N GLN A 74 14.39 4.14 -4.83
CA GLN A 74 15.49 3.17 -4.68
C GLN A 74 16.47 3.16 -5.87
N LEU A 75 15.96 3.30 -7.09
CA LEU A 75 16.80 3.36 -8.29
C LEU A 75 17.66 4.63 -8.33
N LEU A 76 17.14 5.76 -7.86
CA LEU A 76 17.88 7.02 -7.75
C LEU A 76 18.89 7.01 -6.60
N GLU A 77 18.52 6.45 -5.45
CA GLU A 77 19.43 6.29 -4.30
C GLU A 77 20.61 5.37 -4.65
N ALA A 78 20.42 4.37 -5.49
CA ALA A 78 21.49 3.47 -5.94
C ALA A 78 22.55 4.16 -6.82
N VAL A 79 22.29 5.37 -7.32
CA VAL A 79 23.21 6.15 -8.18
C VAL A 79 23.53 7.52 -7.60
N SER A 80 23.23 7.77 -6.32
CA SER A 80 23.38 9.09 -5.70
C SER A 80 24.82 9.62 -5.67
N ASP A 81 25.80 8.73 -5.79
CA ASP A 81 27.23 9.10 -5.81
C ASP A 81 27.69 9.61 -7.19
N ASP A 82 26.83 9.58 -8.21
CA ASP A 82 27.13 10.12 -9.54
C ASP A 82 27.14 11.66 -9.54
N THR A 83 28.33 12.21 -9.34
CA THR A 83 28.59 13.66 -9.39
C THR A 83 28.23 14.32 -10.71
N ALA A 84 28.21 13.58 -11.84
CA ALA A 84 27.86 14.16 -13.14
C ALA A 84 26.36 14.45 -13.27
N ASN A 85 25.50 13.71 -12.55
CA ASN A 85 24.04 13.84 -12.57
C ASN A 85 23.45 14.27 -11.22
N SER A 86 24.28 14.70 -10.25
CA SER A 86 23.89 14.99 -8.85
C SER A 86 22.65 15.89 -8.75
N GLU A 87 22.63 17.01 -9.47
CA GLU A 87 21.51 17.97 -9.42
C GLU A 87 20.19 17.33 -9.90
N GLU A 88 20.24 16.54 -10.98
CA GLU A 88 19.05 15.84 -11.49
C GLU A 88 18.55 14.79 -10.50
N ILE A 89 19.46 13.99 -9.93
CA ILE A 89 19.14 12.94 -8.97
C ILE A 89 18.52 13.53 -7.72
N GLU A 90 19.14 14.56 -7.13
CA GLU A 90 18.67 15.24 -5.93
C GLU A 90 17.27 15.83 -6.14
N LYS A 91 17.06 16.54 -7.25
CA LYS A 91 15.76 17.13 -7.59
C LYS A 91 14.68 16.08 -7.75
N ARG A 92 14.97 14.96 -8.43
CA ARG A 92 13.98 13.87 -8.59
C ARG A 92 13.67 13.18 -7.28
N LEU A 93 14.68 12.95 -6.43
CA LEU A 93 14.50 12.36 -5.11
C LEU A 93 13.58 13.22 -4.24
N GLU A 94 13.75 14.54 -4.25
CA GLU A 94 12.87 15.47 -3.52
C GLU A 94 11.41 15.34 -3.96
N ILE A 95 11.18 15.36 -5.28
CA ILE A 95 9.84 15.22 -5.88
C ILE A 95 9.22 13.86 -5.51
N TYR A 96 9.93 12.76 -5.78
CA TYR A 96 9.37 11.42 -5.59
C TYR A 96 9.14 11.08 -4.12
N ARG A 97 9.97 11.59 -3.21
CA ARG A 97 9.72 11.46 -1.76
C ARG A 97 8.48 12.24 -1.34
N THR A 98 8.25 13.42 -1.90
CA THR A 98 7.04 14.21 -1.65
C THR A 98 5.79 13.47 -2.13
N ASP A 99 5.81 12.96 -3.36
CA ASP A 99 4.69 12.18 -3.93
C ASP A 99 4.42 10.91 -3.13
N TYR A 100 5.47 10.17 -2.77
CA TYR A 100 5.38 8.98 -1.94
C TYR A 100 4.71 9.27 -0.59
N ASN A 101 5.08 10.37 0.06
CA ASN A 101 4.49 10.77 1.33
C ASN A 101 3.00 11.17 1.18
N SER A 102 2.65 11.89 0.12
CA SER A 102 1.25 12.23 -0.19
C SER A 102 0.40 10.97 -0.36
N VAL A 103 0.89 10.00 -1.14
CA VAL A 103 0.18 8.73 -1.37
C VAL A 103 0.10 7.88 -0.11
N THR A 104 1.13 7.91 0.74
CA THR A 104 1.10 7.24 2.04
C THR A 104 -0.03 7.78 2.92
N GLN A 105 -0.24 9.10 2.94
CA GLN A 105 -1.35 9.72 3.67
C GLN A 105 -2.70 9.31 3.08
N LYS A 106 -2.83 9.31 1.74
CA LYS A 106 -4.06 8.88 1.07
C LYS A 106 -4.38 7.40 1.35
N ILE A 107 -3.38 6.52 1.35
CA ILE A 107 -3.54 5.10 1.76
C ILE A 107 -4.09 4.99 3.18
N ALA A 108 -3.57 5.77 4.13
CA ALA A 108 -4.07 5.75 5.50
C ALA A 108 -5.54 6.21 5.59
N GLN A 109 -5.92 7.23 4.80
CA GLN A 109 -7.30 7.68 4.70
C GLN A 109 -8.23 6.61 4.10
N GLU A 110 -7.84 5.98 2.98
CA GLU A 110 -8.62 4.91 2.34
C GLU A 110 -8.76 3.69 3.25
N GLN A 111 -7.68 3.29 3.93
CA GLN A 111 -7.72 2.18 4.89
C GLN A 111 -8.69 2.48 6.05
N LYS A 112 -8.67 3.72 6.56
CA LYS A 112 -9.62 4.15 7.60
C LYS A 112 -11.05 4.12 7.09
N ALA A 113 -11.29 4.56 5.85
CA ALA A 113 -12.62 4.52 5.24
C ALA A 113 -13.16 3.08 5.12
N VAL A 114 -12.34 2.14 4.64
CA VAL A 114 -12.67 0.71 4.58
C VAL A 114 -13.00 0.17 5.97
N ASN A 115 -12.12 0.40 6.95
CA ASN A 115 -12.32 -0.10 8.32
C ASN A 115 -13.60 0.46 8.96
N ASN A 116 -13.89 1.75 8.73
CA ASN A 116 -15.10 2.38 9.26
C ASN A 116 -16.37 1.80 8.63
N LEU A 117 -16.36 1.57 7.31
CA LEU A 117 -17.48 0.95 6.61
C LEU A 117 -17.74 -0.47 7.14
N GLU A 118 -16.70 -1.30 7.25
CA GLU A 118 -16.82 -2.66 7.77
C GLU A 118 -17.32 -2.69 9.23
N ALA A 119 -16.76 -1.82 10.08
CA ALA A 119 -17.17 -1.71 11.47
C ALA A 119 -18.64 -1.25 11.61
N ALA A 120 -19.07 -0.29 10.78
CA ALA A 120 -20.46 0.17 10.75
C ALA A 120 -21.41 -0.97 10.34
N GLN A 121 -21.06 -1.73 9.29
CA GLN A 121 -21.84 -2.87 8.83
C GLN A 121 -21.99 -3.94 9.91
N LYS A 122 -20.90 -4.26 10.62
CA LYS A 122 -20.93 -5.21 11.73
C LYS A 122 -21.85 -4.76 12.86
N LEU A 123 -21.71 -3.50 13.31
CA LEU A 123 -22.54 -2.93 14.37
C LEU A 123 -24.03 -2.91 13.99
N ALA A 124 -24.33 -2.54 12.75
CA ALA A 124 -25.69 -2.56 12.21
C ALA A 124 -26.28 -3.98 12.20
N LEU A 125 -25.51 -4.98 11.77
CA LEU A 125 -25.94 -6.38 11.77
C LEU A 125 -26.22 -6.87 13.20
N GLU A 126 -25.31 -6.60 14.14
CA GLU A 126 -25.48 -6.95 15.54
C GLU A 126 -26.76 -6.32 16.12
N ALA A 127 -26.96 -5.02 15.89
CA ALA A 127 -28.13 -4.28 16.36
C ALA A 127 -29.42 -4.84 15.75
N SER A 128 -29.43 -5.13 14.45
CA SER A 128 -30.55 -5.78 13.77
C SER A 128 -30.89 -7.14 14.38
N VAL A 129 -29.88 -7.96 14.70
CA VAL A 129 -30.08 -9.30 15.28
C VAL A 129 -30.63 -9.21 16.70
N MET A 130 -30.13 -8.29 17.53
CA MET A 130 -30.58 -8.12 18.92
C MET A 130 -32.09 -7.90 19.04
N VAL A 131 -32.68 -7.21 18.06
CA VAL A 131 -34.09 -6.81 18.11
C VAL A 131 -35.03 -7.73 17.33
N LYS A 132 -34.52 -8.81 16.74
CA LYS A 132 -35.36 -9.80 16.02
C LYS A 132 -36.30 -10.50 17.00
N ASN A 133 -37.51 -10.82 16.53
CA ASN A 133 -38.51 -11.58 17.27
C ASN A 133 -38.87 -10.99 18.65
N PRO A 134 -39.41 -9.74 18.71
CA PRO A 134 -39.90 -9.15 19.96
C PRO A 134 -41.02 -10.01 20.60
N PRO A 135 -41.31 -9.87 21.91
CA PRO A 135 -40.93 -8.77 22.80
C PRO A 135 -39.52 -8.90 23.39
N HIS A 136 -38.91 -7.75 23.69
CA HIS A 136 -37.59 -7.63 24.34
C HIS A 136 -37.66 -6.58 25.46
N PRO A 137 -36.88 -6.73 26.54
CA PRO A 137 -36.81 -5.72 27.60
C PRO A 137 -36.20 -4.41 27.07
N LEU A 138 -36.58 -3.27 27.66
CA LEU A 138 -36.10 -1.93 27.28
C LEU A 138 -34.58 -1.88 27.06
N LYS A 139 -33.82 -2.56 27.92
CA LYS A 139 -32.35 -2.56 27.85
C LYS A 139 -31.81 -3.09 26.52
N ILE A 140 -32.45 -4.08 25.90
CA ILE A 140 -32.04 -4.62 24.59
C ILE A 140 -32.24 -3.56 23.49
N TRP A 141 -33.36 -2.83 23.53
CA TRP A 141 -33.62 -1.75 22.57
C TRP A 141 -32.63 -0.60 22.72
N GLN A 142 -32.29 -0.21 23.95
CA GLN A 142 -31.28 0.81 24.21
C GLN A 142 -29.89 0.40 23.69
N THR A 143 -29.50 -0.86 23.91
CA THR A 143 -28.22 -1.36 23.38
C THR A 143 -28.21 -1.37 21.84
N ALA A 144 -29.32 -1.77 21.20
CA ALA A 144 -29.43 -1.69 19.75
C ALA A 144 -29.36 -0.23 19.24
N GLU A 145 -29.97 0.72 19.96
CA GLU A 145 -29.89 2.15 19.65
C GLU A 145 -28.44 2.64 19.66
N GLU A 146 -27.69 2.32 20.72
CA GLU A 146 -26.28 2.70 20.85
C GLU A 146 -25.43 2.12 19.70
N GLN A 147 -25.68 0.88 19.29
CA GLN A 147 -24.97 0.25 18.18
C GLN A 147 -25.30 0.90 16.83
N TRP A 148 -26.57 1.19 16.56
CA TRP A 148 -26.98 1.93 15.37
C TRP A 148 -26.37 3.33 15.32
N GLN A 149 -26.37 4.06 16.44
CA GLN A 149 -25.76 5.39 16.50
C GLN A 149 -24.25 5.33 16.22
N LYS A 150 -23.54 4.34 16.76
CA LYS A 150 -22.11 4.14 16.47
C LYS A 150 -21.88 3.80 14.99
N ALA A 151 -22.73 2.96 14.39
CA ALA A 151 -22.66 2.64 12.97
C ALA A 151 -22.85 3.89 12.09
N VAL A 152 -23.85 4.73 12.41
CA VAL A 152 -24.09 6.01 11.73
C VAL A 152 -22.86 6.93 11.84
N ASN A 153 -22.31 7.12 13.04
CA ASN A 153 -21.14 7.98 13.25
C ASN A 153 -19.91 7.51 12.46
N LEU A 154 -19.71 6.20 12.35
CA LEU A 154 -18.60 5.64 11.57
C LEU A 154 -18.75 5.96 10.08
N LEU A 155 -19.97 5.81 9.52
CA LEU A 155 -20.25 6.15 8.13
C LEU A 155 -20.13 7.65 7.86
N GLU A 156 -20.60 8.50 8.77
CA GLU A 156 -20.45 9.97 8.66
C GLU A 156 -18.99 10.43 8.68
N SER A 157 -18.08 9.64 9.24
CA SER A 157 -16.65 9.97 9.30
C SER A 157 -15.86 9.56 8.04
N ILE A 158 -16.51 8.93 7.06
CA ILE A 158 -15.89 8.54 5.79
C ILE A 158 -15.84 9.78 4.87
N PRO A 159 -14.65 10.20 4.41
CA PRO A 159 -14.52 11.35 3.51
C PRO A 159 -15.22 11.14 2.16
N GLU A 160 -15.77 12.21 1.58
CA GLU A 160 -16.47 12.17 0.28
C GLU A 160 -15.56 11.78 -0.89
N ASP A 161 -14.25 12.04 -0.78
CA ASP A 161 -13.24 11.68 -1.78
C ASP A 161 -12.64 10.28 -1.58
N ALA A 162 -13.15 9.50 -0.62
CA ALA A 162 -12.77 8.12 -0.42
C ALA A 162 -13.42 7.22 -1.47
N PHE A 163 -12.76 6.11 -1.83
CA PHE A 163 -13.31 5.15 -2.79
C PHE A 163 -14.61 4.52 -2.33
N MET A 164 -14.78 4.37 -1.01
CA MET A 164 -15.97 3.79 -0.39
C MET A 164 -17.08 4.81 -0.10
N ALA A 165 -16.92 6.10 -0.45
CA ALA A 165 -17.85 7.16 -0.08
C ALA A 165 -19.29 6.90 -0.57
N SER A 166 -19.45 6.44 -1.82
CA SER A 166 -20.77 6.14 -2.39
C SER A 166 -21.48 5.02 -1.63
N GLU A 167 -20.79 3.93 -1.30
CA GLU A 167 -21.37 2.82 -0.54
C GLU A 167 -21.67 3.23 0.91
N ALA A 168 -20.79 4.03 1.52
CA ALA A 168 -21.01 4.57 2.85
C ALA A 168 -22.27 5.44 2.91
N GLN A 169 -22.47 6.30 1.91
CA GLN A 169 -23.62 7.20 1.84
C GLN A 169 -24.94 6.42 1.68
N GLU A 170 -24.98 5.40 0.82
CA GLU A 170 -26.16 4.54 0.66
C GLU A 170 -26.57 3.87 1.99
N LYS A 171 -25.59 3.33 2.72
CA LYS A 171 -25.85 2.70 4.03
C LYS A 171 -26.20 3.72 5.10
N LEU A 172 -25.62 4.91 5.06
CA LEU A 172 -25.87 5.96 6.04
C LEU A 172 -27.36 6.34 6.07
N ASP A 173 -27.97 6.48 4.91
CA ASP A 173 -29.40 6.82 4.80
C ASP A 173 -30.29 5.71 5.37
N LEU A 174 -29.97 4.45 5.04
CA LEU A 174 -30.65 3.28 5.61
C LEU A 174 -30.47 3.21 7.14
N TYR A 175 -29.26 3.44 7.63
CA TYR A 175 -28.93 3.27 9.05
C TYR A 175 -29.55 4.38 9.90
N ARG A 176 -29.66 5.60 9.38
CA ARG A 176 -30.40 6.70 10.02
C ARG A 176 -31.88 6.36 10.17
N THR A 177 -32.49 5.76 9.15
CA THR A 177 -33.89 5.32 9.22
C THR A 177 -34.08 4.22 10.26
N ASN A 178 -33.19 3.21 10.29
CA ASN A 178 -33.25 2.15 11.29
C ASN A 178 -33.04 2.68 12.72
N LEU A 179 -32.10 3.60 12.91
CA LEU A 179 -31.86 4.25 14.20
C LEU A 179 -33.12 4.97 14.70
N GLU A 180 -33.82 5.70 13.83
CA GLU A 180 -35.05 6.40 14.18
C GLU A 180 -36.17 5.42 14.60
N ILE A 181 -36.33 4.31 13.87
CA ILE A 181 -37.28 3.26 14.25
C ILE A 181 -36.96 2.69 15.63
N ILE A 182 -35.68 2.46 15.93
CA ILE A 182 -35.25 1.94 17.24
C ILE A 182 -35.48 2.97 18.34
N ARG A 183 -35.19 4.25 18.11
CA ARG A 183 -35.48 5.35 19.05
C ARG A 183 -36.96 5.40 19.44
N GLN A 184 -37.84 5.33 18.45
CA GLN A 184 -39.28 5.29 18.69
C GLN A 184 -39.70 4.04 19.47
N ARG A 185 -39.01 2.91 19.28
CA ARG A 185 -39.25 1.71 20.07
C ARG A 185 -38.78 1.87 21.51
N VAL A 186 -37.58 2.40 21.75
CA VAL A 186 -37.05 2.71 23.09
C VAL A 186 -38.02 3.62 23.85
N GLN A 187 -38.54 4.66 23.20
CA GLN A 187 -39.51 5.58 23.81
C GLN A 187 -40.83 4.89 24.21
N ARG A 188 -41.33 3.96 23.39
CA ARG A 188 -42.54 3.20 23.73
C ARG A 188 -42.31 2.24 24.89
N GLU A 189 -41.19 1.52 24.89
CA GLU A 189 -40.87 0.57 25.96
C GLU A 189 -40.61 1.27 27.30
N SER A 190 -40.04 2.48 27.30
CA SER A 190 -39.81 3.24 28.53
C SER A 190 -41.09 3.79 29.18
N GLN A 191 -42.16 3.95 28.39
CA GLN A 191 -43.49 4.36 28.89
C GLN A 191 -44.29 3.18 29.46
N ASN A 192 -43.92 1.94 29.09
CA ASN A 192 -44.60 0.71 29.50
C ASN A 192 -43.95 0.02 30.71
N GLN A 193 -42.87 0.60 31.27
CA GLN A 193 -42.22 0.17 32.50
C GLN A 193 -42.80 0.90 33.72
#